data_AF-A0A7K1Y1P7-F1
#
_entry.id   AF-A0A7K1Y1P7-F1
#
_cell.length_a   1.000
_cell.length_b   1.000
_cell.length_c   1.000
_cell.angle_alpha   90.00
_cell.angle_beta   90.00
_cell.angle_gamma   90.00
#
_symmetry.space_group_name_H-M   'P 1'
#
loop_
_entity.id
_entity.type
_entity.pdbx_description
1 polymer ?
#
loop_
_entity_poly.entity_id
_entity_poly.type
_entity_poly.pdbx_seq_one_letter_code
_entity_poly.pdbx_strand_id
1 'polypeptide(L)'
;MLVHEKVVGASDADLSSFTADPENHVFKRLGFCDRAARNYRLGCAHTMANARFNWLIDQLVKRNLVTGLLALQQEVDELVGRIYLLDHRKGDLEKQMAVAALSGDRQQLDRLTGELDELKAFHSGMIDRLESLRELILNEIDGSIAGRSPSTVSN
;
A
#
# COMPACT_ATOMS: atom_id res chain seq x y z
N MET A 1 -7.96 4.25 -6.02
CA MET A 1 -9.04 3.80 -5.10
C MET A 1 -8.46 2.72 -4.19
N LEU A 2 -8.49 2.95 -2.87
CA LEU A 2 -8.04 2.00 -1.83
C LEU A 2 -9.00 0.82 -1.74
N VAL A 3 -8.91 -0.12 -2.69
CA VAL A 3 -9.69 -1.37 -2.67
C VAL A 3 -8.97 -2.41 -1.81
N HIS A 4 -8.55 -2.00 -0.61
CA HIS A 4 -7.91 -2.88 0.36
C HIS A 4 -8.81 -3.06 1.56
N GLU A 5 -9.06 -4.33 1.88
CA GLU A 5 -9.41 -4.89 3.18
C GLU A 5 -10.25 -4.00 4.10
N LYS A 6 -11.51 -4.36 4.31
CA LYS A 6 -12.42 -3.66 5.21
C LYS A 6 -12.62 -4.44 6.49
N VAL A 7 -12.41 -3.82 7.65
CA VAL A 7 -12.83 -4.41 8.93
C VAL A 7 -14.33 -4.25 9.11
N VAL A 8 -15.01 -5.34 9.44
CA VAL A 8 -16.44 -5.37 9.81
C VAL A 8 -16.64 -6.20 11.07
N GLY A 9 -17.73 -5.96 11.80
CA GLY A 9 -18.10 -6.80 12.94
C GLY A 9 -18.29 -8.28 12.54
N ALA A 10 -17.85 -9.20 13.40
CA ALA A 10 -18.16 -10.62 13.25
C ALA A 10 -19.66 -10.85 13.53
N SER A 11 -20.30 -11.72 12.74
CA SER A 11 -21.66 -12.18 13.00
C SER A 11 -21.66 -13.37 13.98
N ASP A 12 -22.80 -13.69 14.58
CA ASP A 12 -22.93 -14.84 15.49
C ASP A 12 -22.48 -16.18 14.85
N ALA A 13 -22.64 -16.32 13.53
CA ALA A 13 -22.14 -17.48 12.79
C ALA A 13 -20.59 -17.51 12.72
N ASP A 14 -19.94 -16.35 12.64
CA ASP A 14 -18.47 -16.23 12.62
C ASP A 14 -17.86 -16.49 14.02
N LEU A 15 -18.62 -16.25 15.09
CA LEU A 15 -18.21 -16.44 16.49
C LEU A 15 -18.23 -17.91 16.94
N SER A 16 -18.93 -18.79 16.22
CA SER A 16 -19.05 -20.24 16.54
C SER A 16 -17.72 -20.99 16.61
N SER A 17 -16.65 -20.42 16.03
CA SER A 17 -15.30 -20.99 15.96
C SER A 17 -14.32 -20.39 16.96
N PHE A 18 -14.74 -19.39 17.73
CA PHE A 18 -13.91 -18.71 18.71
C PHE A 18 -14.52 -18.90 20.10
N THR A 19 -13.70 -19.23 21.10
CA THR A 19 -14.11 -19.12 22.51
C THR A 19 -14.24 -17.63 22.82
N ALA A 20 -15.39 -17.06 22.49
CA ALA A 20 -15.68 -15.66 22.68
C ALA A 20 -15.72 -15.36 24.17
N ASP A 21 -14.72 -14.64 24.66
CA ASP A 21 -14.84 -13.90 25.90
C ASP A 21 -15.89 -12.79 25.66
N PRO A 22 -17.01 -12.75 26.42
CA PRO A 22 -18.10 -11.81 26.19
C PRO A 22 -17.68 -10.33 26.27
N GLU A 23 -16.52 -10.02 26.86
CA GLU A 23 -15.97 -8.66 26.90
C GLU A 23 -15.10 -8.30 25.68
N ASN A 24 -14.76 -9.27 24.82
CA ASN A 24 -13.89 -9.04 23.66
C ASN A 24 -14.69 -9.01 22.34
N HIS A 25 -14.79 -7.82 21.75
CA HIS A 25 -15.37 -7.65 20.42
C HIS A 25 -14.50 -8.31 19.34
N VAL A 26 -15.09 -9.24 18.58
CA VAL A 26 -14.43 -9.91 17.46
C VAL A 26 -14.76 -9.19 16.14
N PHE A 27 -13.73 -8.89 15.35
CA PHE A 27 -13.84 -8.25 14.05
C PHE A 27 -13.28 -9.15 12.96
N LYS A 28 -13.88 -9.12 11.77
CA LYS A 28 -13.38 -9.81 10.58
C LYS A 28 -12.91 -8.83 9.51
N ARG A 29 -11.92 -9.25 8.74
CA ARG A 29 -11.37 -8.51 7.59
C ARG A 29 -12.00 -9.07 6.29
N LEU A 30 -12.68 -8.21 5.53
CA LEU A 30 -13.27 -8.54 4.23
C LEU A 30 -12.42 -8.00 3.10
N GLY A 31 -12.12 -8.85 2.10
CA GLY A 31 -11.54 -8.41 0.84
C GLY A 31 -10.03 -8.17 0.89
N PHE A 32 -9.25 -9.25 0.88
CA PHE A 32 -7.91 -9.13 0.29
C PHE A 32 -8.07 -8.74 -1.18
N CYS A 33 -7.18 -7.89 -1.70
CA CYS A 33 -7.02 -7.77 -3.14
C CYS A 33 -6.90 -9.18 -3.74
N ASP A 34 -7.59 -9.41 -4.85
CA ASP A 34 -7.48 -10.67 -5.57
C ASP A 34 -6.01 -11.06 -5.72
N ARG A 35 -5.71 -12.35 -5.56
CA ARG A 35 -4.32 -12.82 -5.53
C ARG A 35 -3.61 -12.54 -6.85
N ALA A 36 -4.34 -12.54 -7.98
CA ALA A 36 -3.76 -12.13 -9.25
C ALA A 36 -3.42 -10.64 -9.25
N ALA A 37 -4.33 -9.76 -8.80
CA ALA A 37 -4.06 -8.32 -8.70
C ALA A 37 -2.85 -8.01 -7.79
N ARG A 38 -2.69 -8.75 -6.69
CA ARG A 38 -1.52 -8.68 -5.80
C ARG A 38 -0.21 -9.08 -6.49
N ASN A 39 -0.21 -9.92 -7.51
CA ASN A 39 1.05 -10.33 -8.13
C ASN A 39 1.67 -9.28 -9.07
N TYR A 40 0.90 -8.26 -9.47
CA TYR A 40 1.31 -7.32 -10.52
C TYR A 40 1.28 -5.85 -10.12
N ARG A 41 0.55 -5.46 -9.06
CA ARG A 41 0.43 -4.06 -8.63
C ARG A 41 1.48 -3.71 -7.57
N LEU A 42 2.38 -2.79 -7.89
CA LEU A 42 3.36 -2.24 -6.94
C LEU A 42 2.68 -1.52 -5.76
N GLY A 43 1.53 -0.89 -6.02
CA GLY A 43 0.77 -0.14 -5.05
C GLY A 43 0.08 -0.96 -3.94
N CYS A 44 0.29 -2.28 -3.90
CA CYS A 44 -0.16 -3.10 -2.78
C CYS A 44 1.07 -3.52 -1.99
N ALA A 45 1.19 -3.04 -0.75
CA ALA A 45 2.34 -3.32 0.12
C ALA A 45 2.51 -4.82 0.44
N HIS A 46 1.47 -5.62 0.23
CA HIS A 46 1.42 -7.05 0.54
C HIS A 46 1.87 -7.95 -0.63
N THR A 47 2.73 -7.47 -1.51
CA THR A 47 2.97 -8.13 -2.79
C THR A 47 4.43 -8.50 -3.05
N MET A 48 4.62 -9.67 -3.66
CA MET A 48 5.89 -10.06 -4.28
C MET A 48 6.27 -9.14 -5.45
N ALA A 49 5.36 -8.28 -5.93
CA ALA A 49 5.61 -7.37 -7.03
C ALA A 49 6.71 -6.36 -6.70
N ASN A 50 6.66 -5.72 -5.52
CA ASN A 50 7.71 -4.79 -5.08
C ASN A 50 9.07 -5.49 -4.92
N ALA A 51 9.08 -6.66 -4.28
CA ALA A 51 10.31 -7.44 -4.13
C ALA A 51 10.91 -7.86 -5.49
N ARG A 52 10.08 -8.26 -6.45
CA ARG A 52 10.52 -8.60 -7.82
C ARG A 52 11.00 -7.37 -8.58
N PHE A 53 10.32 -6.23 -8.44
CA PHE A 53 10.71 -4.99 -9.08
C PHE A 53 12.07 -4.51 -8.58
N ASN A 54 12.28 -4.48 -7.28
CA ASN A 54 13.57 -4.18 -6.68
C ASN A 54 14.65 -5.17 -7.10
N TRP A 55 14.34 -6.46 -7.10
CA TRP A 55 15.28 -7.48 -7.58
C TRP A 55 15.69 -7.24 -9.04
N LEU A 56 14.77 -6.84 -9.92
CA LEU A 56 15.08 -6.51 -11.31
C LEU A 56 16.01 -5.30 -11.41
N ILE A 57 15.72 -4.21 -10.68
CA ILE A 57 16.58 -3.03 -10.63
C ILE A 57 17.98 -3.40 -10.14
N ASP A 58 18.05 -4.19 -9.07
CA ASP A 58 19.28 -4.75 -8.52
C ASP A 58 20.11 -5.49 -9.57
N GLN A 59 19.48 -6.31 -10.43
CA GLN A 59 20.19 -7.03 -11.49
C GLN A 59 20.75 -6.08 -12.55
N LEU A 60 20.02 -5.01 -12.90
CA LEU A 60 20.45 -4.02 -13.88
C LEU A 60 21.64 -3.21 -13.35
N VAL A 61 21.58 -2.79 -12.09
CA VAL A 61 22.66 -2.08 -11.41
C VAL A 61 23.90 -2.97 -11.26
N LYS A 62 23.75 -4.21 -10.78
CA LYS A 62 24.88 -5.15 -10.59
C LYS A 62 25.63 -5.47 -11.88
N ARG A 63 24.93 -5.45 -13.02
CA ARG A 63 25.51 -5.67 -14.35
C ARG A 63 26.00 -4.39 -15.01
N ASN A 64 25.92 -3.25 -14.31
CA ASN A 64 26.29 -1.93 -14.80
C ASN A 64 25.60 -1.57 -16.14
N LEU A 65 24.36 -2.03 -16.31
CA LEU A 65 23.58 -1.84 -17.54
C LEU A 65 22.83 -0.50 -17.57
N VAL A 66 22.53 0.04 -16.39
CA VAL A 66 21.83 1.33 -16.23
C VAL A 66 22.44 2.06 -15.04
N THR A 67 22.89 3.29 -15.26
CA THR A 67 23.40 4.19 -14.21
C THR A 67 22.26 5.02 -13.63
N GLY A 68 22.31 5.36 -12.34
CA GLY A 68 21.33 6.28 -11.73
C GLY A 68 20.05 5.62 -11.19
N LEU A 69 19.84 4.32 -11.39
CA LEU A 69 18.67 3.63 -10.84
C LEU A 69 18.66 3.52 -9.31
N LEU A 70 19.83 3.59 -8.65
CA LEU A 70 19.94 3.43 -7.19
C LEU A 70 19.11 4.48 -6.43
N ALA A 71 19.14 5.74 -6.87
CA ALA A 71 18.36 6.79 -6.22
C ALA A 71 16.85 6.58 -6.40
N LEU A 72 16.42 6.18 -7.60
CA LEU A 72 15.02 5.87 -7.90
C LEU A 72 14.53 4.65 -7.12
N GLN A 73 15.37 3.61 -6.99
CA GLN A 73 15.08 2.42 -6.21
C GLN A 73 14.89 2.75 -4.73
N GLN A 74 15.79 3.56 -4.16
CA GLN A 74 15.66 4.00 -2.77
C GLN A 74 14.35 4.77 -2.54
N GLU A 75 13.95 5.64 -3.47
CA GLU A 75 12.69 6.36 -3.36
C GLU A 75 11.48 5.43 -3.43
N VAL A 76 11.53 4.39 -4.29
CA VAL A 76 10.51 3.34 -4.35
C VAL A 76 10.41 2.60 -3.01
N ASP A 77 11.53 2.21 -2.42
CA ASP A 77 11.56 1.50 -1.13
C ASP A 77 10.97 2.33 0.00
N GLU A 78 11.37 3.59 0.10
CA GLU A 78 10.83 4.52 1.10
C GLU A 78 9.32 4.69 0.94
N LEU A 79 8.84 4.82 -0.29
CA LEU A 79 7.44 5.03 -0.58
C LEU A 79 6.60 3.78 -0.33
N VAL A 80 7.09 2.59 -0.69
CA VAL A 80 6.45 1.30 -0.36
C VAL A 80 6.37 1.12 1.16
N GLY A 81 7.43 1.48 1.90
CA GLY A 81 7.43 1.45 3.36
C GLY A 81 6.36 2.38 3.96
N ARG A 82 6.18 3.58 3.40
CA ARG A 82 5.12 4.51 3.84
C ARG A 82 3.71 3.99 3.53
N ILE A 83 3.50 3.41 2.35
CA ILE A 83 2.21 2.77 2.00
C ILE A 83 1.86 1.67 3.00
N TYR A 84 2.84 0.83 3.36
CA TYR A 84 2.66 -0.22 4.36
C TYR A 84 2.20 0.32 5.72
N LEU A 85 2.78 1.42 6.19
CA LEU A 85 2.39 2.07 7.44
C LEU A 85 0.96 2.65 7.36
N LEU A 86 0.58 3.23 6.21
CA LEU A 86 -0.77 3.73 5.99
C LEU A 86 -1.81 2.62 5.98
N ASP A 87 -1.51 1.47 5.37
CA ASP A 87 -2.39 0.30 5.36
C ASP A 87 -2.66 -0.21 6.80
N HIS A 88 -1.64 -0.22 7.66
CA HIS A 88 -1.83 -0.55 9.08
C HIS A 88 -2.70 0.46 9.81
N ARG A 89 -2.40 1.75 9.65
CA ARG A 89 -3.16 2.83 10.28
C ARG A 89 -4.62 2.82 9.83
N LYS A 90 -4.88 2.52 8.56
CA LYS A 90 -6.23 2.31 8.03
C LYS A 90 -6.94 1.20 8.81
N GLY A 91 -6.29 0.04 8.96
CA GLY A 91 -6.86 -1.09 9.70
C GLY A 91 -7.19 -0.73 11.16
N ASP A 92 -6.37 0.09 11.81
CA ASP A 92 -6.62 0.53 13.18
C ASP A 92 -7.75 1.56 13.27
N LEU A 93 -7.86 2.49 12.31
CA LEU A 93 -9.00 3.40 12.21
C LEU A 93 -10.30 2.64 12.02
N GLU A 94 -10.33 1.65 11.13
CA GLU A 94 -11.54 0.85 10.88
C GLU A 94 -11.99 0.05 12.11
N LYS A 95 -11.05 -0.47 12.91
CA LYS A 95 -11.38 -1.09 14.21
C LYS A 95 -12.00 -0.08 15.17
N GLN A 96 -11.41 1.11 15.29
CA GLN A 96 -11.94 2.17 16.17
C GLN A 96 -13.34 2.62 15.72
N MET A 97 -13.57 2.73 14.41
CA MET A 97 -14.88 3.04 13.85
C MET A 97 -15.91 1.96 14.20
N ALA A 98 -15.52 0.69 14.14
CA ALA A 98 -16.40 -0.41 14.50
C ALA A 98 -16.78 -0.37 15.99
N VAL A 99 -15.84 -0.05 16.89
CA VAL A 99 -16.11 0.16 18.33
C VAL A 99 -17.02 1.37 18.56
N ALA A 100 -16.78 2.50 17.89
CA ALA A 100 -17.62 3.69 17.98
C ALA A 100 -19.07 3.42 17.50
N ALA A 101 -19.21 2.66 16.41
CA ALA A 101 -20.51 2.25 15.89
C ALA A 101 -21.29 1.37 16.87
N LEU A 102 -20.62 0.42 17.55
CA LEU A 102 -21.24 -0.46 18.55
C LEU A 102 -21.68 0.30 19.81
N SER A 103 -20.88 1.27 20.25
CA SER A 103 -21.19 2.10 21.43
C SER A 103 -22.19 3.22 21.16
N GLY A 104 -22.55 3.46 19.89
CA GLY A 104 -23.44 4.55 19.48
C GLY A 104 -22.80 5.94 19.53
N ASP A 105 -21.48 6.02 19.66
CA ASP A 105 -20.72 7.27 19.70
C ASP A 105 -20.58 7.88 18.29
N ARG A 106 -21.61 8.64 17.91
CA ARG A 106 -21.67 9.30 16.59
C ARG A 106 -20.59 10.35 16.39
N GLN A 107 -20.22 11.08 17.45
CA GLN A 107 -19.20 12.13 17.35
C GLN A 107 -17.84 11.52 17.04
N GLN A 108 -17.48 10.44 17.72
CA GLN A 108 -16.24 9.71 17.45
C GLN A 108 -16.25 9.07 16.06
N LEU A 109 -17.40 8.53 15.63
CA LEU A 109 -17.54 7.94 14.30
C LEU A 109 -17.33 8.96 13.17
N ASP A 110 -17.89 10.17 13.30
CA ASP A 110 -17.72 11.25 12.33
C ASP A 110 -16.26 11.71 12.26
N ARG A 111 -15.61 11.86 13.42
CA ARG A 111 -14.19 12.21 13.52
C ARG A 111 -13.29 11.18 12.83
N LEU A 112 -13.50 9.90 13.12
CA LEU A 112 -12.73 8.80 12.54
C LEU A 112 -12.97 8.65 11.03
N THR A 113 -14.18 8.96 10.56
CA THR A 113 -14.50 8.99 9.12
C THR A 113 -13.67 10.05 8.40
N GLY A 114 -13.57 11.26 8.97
CA GLY A 114 -12.71 12.32 8.44
C GLY A 114 -11.24 11.91 8.36
N GLU A 115 -10.69 11.34 9.43
CA GLU A 115 -9.31 10.83 9.44
C GLU A 115 -9.08 9.74 8.38
N LEU A 116 -10.05 8.85 8.19
CA LEU A 116 -9.96 7.79 7.20
C LEU A 116 -9.97 8.35 5.77
N ASP A 117 -10.73 9.41 5.50
CA ASP A 117 -10.76 10.05 4.19
C ASP A 117 -9.49 10.83 3.88
N GLU A 118 -8.92 11.52 4.87
CA GLU A 118 -7.58 12.11 4.75
C GLU A 118 -6.53 11.04 4.46
N LEU A 119 -6.55 9.93 5.20
CA LEU A 119 -5.63 8.82 5.00
C LEU A 119 -5.75 8.21 3.59
N LYS A 120 -6.97 8.09 3.05
CA LYS A 120 -7.20 7.62 1.68
C LYS A 120 -6.62 8.59 0.64
N ALA A 121 -6.74 9.90 0.86
CA ALA A 121 -6.17 10.91 -0.01
C ALA A 121 -4.64 10.83 -0.02
N PHE A 122 -4.01 10.75 1.15
CA PHE A 122 -2.56 10.57 1.28
C PHE A 122 -2.07 9.30 0.58
N HIS A 123 -2.74 8.16 0.84
CA HIS A 123 -2.38 6.91 0.19
C HIS A 123 -2.51 7.03 -1.34
N SER A 124 -3.56 7.66 -1.86
CA SER A 124 -3.72 7.81 -3.32
C SER A 124 -2.57 8.60 -3.94
N GLY A 125 -2.16 9.71 -3.31
CA GLY A 125 -0.99 10.46 -3.77
C GLY A 125 0.33 9.67 -3.75
N MET A 126 0.50 8.76 -2.78
CA MET A 126 1.67 7.86 -2.77
C MET A 126 1.63 6.87 -3.93
N ILE A 127 0.46 6.31 -4.25
CA ILE A 127 0.31 5.40 -5.39
C ILE A 127 0.64 6.10 -6.69
N ASP A 128 0.15 7.33 -6.89
CA ASP A 128 0.44 8.12 -8.09
C ASP A 128 1.95 8.42 -8.21
N ARG A 129 2.62 8.68 -7.08
CA ARG A 129 4.08 8.86 -7.05
C ARG A 129 4.82 7.55 -7.36
N LEU A 130 4.34 6.42 -6.89
CA LEU A 130 4.92 5.10 -7.21
C LEU A 130 4.82 4.79 -8.71
N GLU A 131 3.68 5.12 -9.33
CA GLU A 131 3.48 4.98 -10.76
C GLU A 131 4.44 5.89 -11.55
N SER A 132 4.62 7.14 -11.11
CA SER A 132 5.58 8.07 -11.70
C SER A 132 7.02 7.54 -11.61
N LEU A 133 7.43 7.02 -10.46
CA LEU A 133 8.76 6.43 -10.27
C LEU A 133 8.97 5.20 -11.15
N ARG A 134 7.96 4.35 -11.29
CA ARG A 134 7.99 3.22 -12.22
C ARG A 134 8.23 3.70 -13.64
N GLU A 135 7.55 4.74 -14.11
CA GLU A 135 7.77 5.27 -15.46
C GLU A 135 9.17 5.86 -15.64
N LEU A 136 9.69 6.59 -14.66
CA LEU A 136 11.06 7.10 -14.70
C LEU A 136 12.08 5.96 -14.82
N ILE A 137 11.93 4.90 -14.03
CA ILE A 137 12.81 3.72 -14.09
C ILE A 137 12.74 3.04 -15.46
N LEU A 138 11.55 2.89 -16.03
CA LEU A 138 11.38 2.32 -17.38
C LEU A 138 12.06 3.18 -18.45
N ASN A 139 11.93 4.51 -18.35
CA ASN A 139 12.56 5.43 -19.29
C ASN A 139 14.10 5.38 -19.21
N GLU A 140 14.68 5.25 -18.01
CA GLU A 140 16.14 5.09 -17.84
C GLU A 140 16.64 3.77 -18.44
N ILE A 141 15.86 2.69 -18.30
CA ILE A 141 16.15 1.40 -18.91
C ILE A 141 16.10 1.51 -20.44
N ASP A 142 15.04 2.10 -20.99
CA ASP A 142 14.86 2.27 -22.44
C ASP A 142 15.95 3.16 -23.04
N GLY A 143 16.31 4.25 -22.34
CA GLY A 143 17.42 5.13 -22.73
C GLY A 143 18.75 4.38 -22.82
N SER A 144 19.02 3.53 -21.83
CA SER A 144 20.24 2.71 -21.80
C SER A 144 20.27 1.66 -22.92
N ILE A 145 19.14 1.03 -23.24
CA ILE A 145 19.02 0.09 -24.37
C ILE A 145 19.21 0.80 -25.71
N ALA A 146 18.66 2.01 -25.86
CA ALA A 146 18.77 2.81 -27.08
C ALA A 146 20.14 3.48 -27.27
N GLY A 147 21.08 3.31 -26.33
CA GLY A 147 22.39 3.97 -26.34
C GLY A 147 22.32 5.47 -26.11
N ARG A 148 21.23 5.99 -25.55
CA ARG A 148 21.10 7.41 -25.17
C ARG A 148 21.72 7.62 -23.79
N SER A 149 22.64 8.56 -23.67
CA SER A 149 23.20 8.97 -22.37
C SER A 149 22.11 9.59 -21.49
N PRO A 150 22.16 9.43 -20.16
CA PRO A 150 21.11 9.90 -19.25
C PRO A 150 20.86 11.39 -19.40
N SER A 151 19.58 11.76 -19.55
CA SER A 151 19.15 13.15 -19.61
C SER A 151 19.33 13.78 -18.23
N THR A 152 20.34 14.65 -18.10
CA THR A 152 20.49 15.53 -16.94
C THR A 152 19.26 16.41 -16.82
N VAL A 153 18.42 16.15 -15.81
CA VAL A 153 17.39 17.09 -15.38
C VAL A 153 18.12 18.20 -14.62
N SER A 154 18.23 19.37 -15.25
CA SER A 154 18.68 20.60 -14.59
C SER A 154 17.58 21.08 -13.65
N ASN A 155 17.95 21.32 -12.38
CA ASN A 155 17.12 22.04 -11.39
C ASN A 155 16.76 23.45 -11.86
#